data_AF-A0A3D2PU13-F1
#
_entry.id   AF-A0A3D2PU13-F1
#
_cell.length_a   1.000
_cell.length_b   1.000
_cell.length_c   1.000
_cell.angle_alpha   90.00
_cell.angle_beta   90.00
_cell.angle_gamma   90.00
#
_symmetry.space_group_name_H-M   'P 1'
#
loop_
_entity.id
_entity.type
_entity.pdbx_description
1 polymer ?
#
loop_
_entity_poly.entity_id
_entity_poly.type
_entity_poly.pdbx_seq_one_letter_code
_entity_poly.pdbx_strand_id
1 'polypeptide(L)' 'MEFNETQTMAINFTKMAKEKMGDKVKDFCILDVYDDANNRAFSVEFTAYDYFPIRLNYERGRFGCC' A
#
# COMPACT_ATOMS: atom_id res chain seq x y z
N MET A 1 -1.24 -14.42 -13.41
CA MET A 1 -2.34 -13.49 -13.06
C MET A 1 -1.96 -12.14 -13.61
N GLU A 2 -2.81 -11.53 -14.42
CA GLU A 2 -2.67 -10.12 -14.76
C GLU A 2 -3.23 -9.30 -13.60
N PHE A 3 -2.43 -8.35 -13.10
CA PHE A 3 -2.87 -7.41 -12.08
C PHE A 3 -3.50 -6.20 -12.77
N ASN A 4 -4.56 -5.68 -12.18
CA ASN A 4 -5.13 -4.42 -12.65
C ASN A 4 -4.20 -3.24 -12.30
N GLU A 5 -4.49 -2.05 -12.81
CA GLU A 5 -3.60 -0.89 -12.63
C GLU A 5 -3.47 -0.52 -11.16
N THR A 6 -4.57 -0.54 -10.41
CA THR A 6 -4.58 -0.17 -8.99
C THR A 6 -3.84 -1.19 -8.12
N GLN A 7 -3.96 -2.48 -8.40
CA GLN A 7 -3.16 -3.54 -7.78
C GLN A 7 -1.67 -3.35 -8.08
N THR A 8 -1.33 -3.04 -9.33
CA THR A 8 0.06 -2.78 -9.74
C THR A 8 0.64 -1.57 -9.00
N MET A 9 -0.15 -0.51 -8.80
CA MET A 9 0.25 0.64 -8.00
C MET A 9 0.54 0.27 -6.55
N ALA A 10 -0.33 -0.51 -5.91
CA ALA A 10 -0.15 -0.96 -4.53
C ALA A 10 1.12 -1.82 -4.38
N ILE A 11 1.36 -2.76 -5.32
CA ILE A 11 2.57 -3.60 -5.35
C ILE A 11 3.83 -2.76 -5.53
N ASN A 12 3.80 -1.79 -6.45
CA ASN A 12 4.94 -0.90 -6.66
C ASN A 12 5.23 -0.05 -5.43
N PHE A 13 4.20 0.42 -4.73
CA PHE A 13 4.38 1.16 -3.47
C PHE A 13 5.06 0.30 -2.41
N THR A 14 4.57 -0.93 -2.16
CA THR A 14 5.17 -1.81 -1.13
C THR A 14 6.61 -2.17 -1.47
N LYS A 15 6.91 -2.43 -2.74
CA LYS A 15 8.27 -2.65 -3.23
C LYS A 15 9.18 -1.46 -2.96
N MET A 16 8.76 -0.25 -3.35
CA MET A 16 9.54 0.98 -3.10
C MET A 16 9.72 1.26 -1.61
N ALA A 17 8.69 1.04 -0.80
CA ALA A 17 8.77 1.23 0.65
C ALA A 17 9.82 0.28 1.25
N LYS A 18 9.79 -1.00 0.89
CA LYS A 18 10.76 -2.01 1.32
C LYS A 18 12.18 -1.69 0.84
N GLU A 19 12.35 -1.28 -0.42
CA GLU A 19 13.66 -0.89 -0.97
C GLU A 19 14.28 0.32 -0.25
N LYS A 20 13.46 1.33 0.07
CA LYS A 20 13.95 2.57 0.71
C LYS A 20 14.16 2.44 2.21
N MET A 21 13.30 1.68 2.89
CA MET A 21 13.31 1.58 4.35
C MET A 21 14.04 0.34 4.86
N GLY A 22 14.28 -0.65 3.99
CA GLY A 22 14.93 -1.92 4.33
C GLY A 22 14.19 -2.62 5.47
N ASP A 23 14.95 -3.13 6.43
CA ASP A 23 14.44 -3.90 7.57
C ASP A 23 13.64 -3.05 8.58
N LYS A 24 13.56 -1.72 8.40
CA LYS A 24 12.70 -0.85 9.21
C LYS A 24 11.21 -1.06 8.92
N VAL A 25 10.84 -1.77 7.87
CA VAL A 25 9.45 -2.05 7.52
C VAL A 25 9.29 -3.52 7.14
N LYS A 26 8.23 -4.15 7.63
CA LYS A 26 7.94 -5.57 7.36
C LYS A 26 6.45 -5.83 7.36
N ASP A 27 6.08 -7.08 7.04
CA ASP A 27 4.71 -7.58 7.14
C ASP A 27 3.71 -6.80 6.28
N PHE A 28 4.10 -6.42 5.06
CA PHE A 28 3.22 -5.69 4.14
C PHE A 28 2.00 -6.52 3.74
N CYS A 29 0.82 -5.91 3.87
CA CYS A 29 -0.44 -6.43 3.37
C CYS A 29 -1.14 -5.38 2.50
N ILE A 30 -1.63 -5.78 1.32
CA ILE A 30 -2.44 -4.92 0.45
C ILE A 30 -3.90 -5.34 0.63
N LEU A 31 -4.76 -4.39 0.95
CA LEU A 31 -6.17 -4.59 1.28
C LEU A 31 -7.04 -3.66 0.44
N ASP A 32 -8.34 -3.97 0.37
CA ASP A 32 -9.39 -3.07 -0.11
C ASP A 32 -9.08 -2.42 -1.46
N VAL A 33 -8.62 -3.23 -2.43
CA VAL A 33 -8.26 -2.74 -3.77
C VAL A 33 -9.51 -2.57 -4.62
N TYR A 34 -9.83 -1.32 -4.93
CA TYR A 34 -10.91 -0.90 -5.81
C TYR A 34 -10.33 -0.29 -7.08
N ASP A 35 -10.69 -0.84 -8.23
CA ASP A 35 -10.28 -0.34 -9.54
C ASP A 35 -11.52 -0.10 -10.39
N ASP A 36 -12.21 1.02 -10.13
CA ASP A 36 -13.32 1.49 -10.95
C ASP A 36 -12.91 2.74 -11.75
N ALA A 37 -13.68 3.05 -12.81
CA ALA A 37 -13.35 4.11 -13.75
C ALA A 37 -13.20 5.51 -13.11
N ASN A 38 -13.80 5.74 -11.93
CA ASN A 38 -13.83 7.03 -11.24
C ASN A 38 -13.18 7.00 -9.85
N ASN A 39 -12.83 5.82 -9.35
CA ASN A 39 -12.28 5.59 -8.04
C ASN A 39 -11.25 4.46 -8.06
N ARG A 40 -10.01 4.86 -7.78
CA ARG A 40 -8.90 3.96 -7.53
C ARG A 40 -8.50 4.11 -6.08
N ALA A 41 -8.65 3.04 -5.33
CA ALA A 41 -8.34 3.01 -3.92
C ALA A 41 -7.69 1.70 -3.53
N PHE A 42 -6.81 1.74 -2.54
CA PHE A 42 -6.25 0.57 -1.90
C PHE A 42 -5.76 0.96 -0.50
N SER A 43 -5.68 -0.01 0.40
CA SER A 43 -5.03 0.17 1.70
C SER A 43 -3.74 -0.65 1.75
N VAL A 44 -2.74 -0.16 2.46
CA VAL A 44 -1.51 -0.88 2.76
C VAL A 44 -1.29 -0.87 4.26
N GLU A 45 -1.15 -2.06 4.82
CA GLU A 45 -0.73 -2.26 6.21
C GLU A 45 0.71 -2.77 6.24
N PHE A 46 1.50 -2.32 7.21
CA PHE A 46 2.84 -2.83 7.49
C PHE A 46 3.28 -2.46 8.90
N THR A 47 4.26 -3.19 9.44
CA THR A 47 4.89 -2.89 10.71
C THR A 47 6.15 -2.05 10.48
N ALA A 48 6.24 -0.87 11.10
CA ALA A 48 7.43 -0.03 11.09
C ALA A 48 8.25 -0.18 12.38
N TYR A 49 9.57 -0.30 12.24
CA TYR A 49 10.57 -0.43 13.30
C TYR A 49 10.31 -1.58 14.28
N ASP A 50 9.60 -2.63 13.86
CA ASP A 50 9.14 -3.74 14.71
C ASP A 50 8.13 -3.37 15.81
N TYR A 51 7.59 -2.14 15.83
CA TYR A 51 6.68 -1.67 16.88
C TYR A 51 5.39 -1.06 16.36
N PHE A 52 5.44 -0.27 15.29
CA PHE A 52 4.32 0.56 14.87
C PHE A 52 3.51 -0.12 13.76
N PRO A 53 2.29 -0.61 14.02
CA PRO A 53 1.39 -0.98 12.95
C PRO A 53 0.95 0.30 12.23
N ILE A 54 1.22 0.38 10.93
CA ILE A 54 0.86 1.50 10.08
C ILE A 54 -0.19 1.02 9.09
N ARG A 55 -1.28 1.78 8.96
CA ARG A 55 -2.24 1.63 7.86
C ARG A 55 -2.29 2.92 7.05
N LEU A 56 -2.00 2.82 5.76
CA LEU A 56 -2.12 3.91 4.80
C LEU A 56 -3.24 3.59 3.84
N ASN A 57 -4.20 4.50 3.70
CA ASN A 57 -5.30 4.39 2.75
C ASN A 57 -5.01 5.31 1.57
N TYR A 58 -4.86 4.74 0.37
CA TYR A 58 -4.76 5.47 -0.88
C TYR A 58 -6.14 5.67 -1.47
N GLU A 59 -6.50 6.92 -1.76
CA GLU A 59 -7.70 7.24 -2.51
C GLU A 59 -7.48 8.54 -3.29
N ARG A 60 -7.91 8.58 -4.56
CA ARG A 60 -7.90 9.80 -5.42
C ARG A 60 -6.55 10.53 -5.44
N GLY A 61 -5.44 9.78 -5.52
CA GLY A 61 -4.11 10.36 -5.63
C GLY A 61 -3.41 10.70 -4.32
N ARG A 62 -4.01 10.39 -3.16
CA ARG A 62 -3.46 10.78 -1.85
C ARG A 62 -3.47 9.62 -0.87
N PHE A 63 -2.46 9.59 -0.01
CA PHE A 63 -2.44 8.72 1.16
C PHE A 63 -2.98 9.48 2.38
N GLY A 64 -3.93 8.88 3.07
CA GLY A 64 -4.38 9.28 4.40
C GLY A 64 -4.03 8.22 5.45
N CYS A 65 -4.08 8.62 6.71
CA CYS A 65 -3.93 7.76 7.88
C CYS A 65 -5.26 7.75 8.65
N CYS A 66 -5.72 6.58 9.08
CA CYS A 66 -6.85 6.43 10.00
C CYS A 66 -6.32 6.15 11.41
#